data_AF-A0A380DLY4-F1
#
_entry.id   AF-A0A380DLY4-F1
#
_cell.length_a   1.000
_cell.length_b   1.000
_cell.length_c   1.000
_cell.angle_alpha   90.00
_cell.angle_beta   90.00
_cell.angle_gamma   90.00
#
_symmetry.space_group_name_H-M   'P 1'
#
loop_
_entity.id
_entity.type
_entity.pdbx_description
1 polymer ?
#
loop_
_entity_poly.entity_id
_entity_poly.type
_entity_poly.pdbx_seq_one_letter_code
_entity_poly.pdbx_strand_id
1 'polypeptide(L)'
;MHTLSHNKIKSQLRMTLPEYMIPVNFMHIEQIPITINGKLDKKALPIMDYVDTDAYVAPSTDTRTLAMSNFCRYLHVNQVGIHDNFFELGGHS
;
A
#
# COMPACT_ATOMS: atom_id res chain seq x y z
N MET A 1 -13.18 -8.23 -19.40
CA MET A 1 -12.74 -7.45 -18.24
C MET A 1 -11.23 -7.58 -18.14
N HIS A 2 -10.47 -6.50 -18.37
CA HIS A 2 -9.00 -6.55 -18.28
C HIS A 2 -8.59 -6.42 -16.81
N THR A 3 -8.12 -7.51 -16.21
CA THR A 3 -7.59 -7.51 -14.85
C THR A 3 -6.20 -6.87 -14.85
N LEU A 4 -6.13 -5.57 -14.55
CA LEU A 4 -4.86 -4.89 -14.31
C LEU A 4 -4.32 -5.33 -12.94
N SER A 5 -3.14 -5.94 -12.93
CA SER A 5 -2.46 -6.32 -11.69
C SER A 5 -1.77 -5.12 -11.04
N HIS A 6 -2.01 -4.89 -9.75
CA HIS A 6 -1.36 -3.82 -8.95
C HIS A 6 0.16 -3.82 -9.08
N ASN A 7 0.79 -5.00 -9.10
CA ASN A 7 2.24 -5.13 -9.24
C ASN A 7 2.73 -4.61 -10.59
N LYS A 8 1.97 -4.83 -11.66
CA LYS A 8 2.30 -4.34 -13.00
C LYS A 8 2.15 -2.83 -13.12
N ILE A 9 1.17 -2.25 -12.41
CA ILE A 9 1.02 -0.79 -12.31
C ILE A 9 2.21 -0.20 -11.55
N LYS A 10 2.53 -0.74 -10.37
CA LYS A 10 3.67 -0.29 -9.55
C LYS A 10 4.99 -0.38 -10.32
N SER A 11 5.26 -1.49 -11.02
CA SER A 11 6.50 -1.66 -11.80
C SER A 11 6.62 -0.64 -12.93
N GLN A 12 5.51 -0.33 -13.62
CA GLN A 12 5.51 0.65 -14.69
C GLN A 12 5.73 2.07 -14.15
N LEU A 13 5.09 2.43 -13.03
CA LEU A 13 5.25 3.74 -12.42
C LEU A 13 6.69 4.01 -11.95
N ARG A 14 7.37 2.99 -11.40
CA ARG A 14 8.79 3.09 -10.97
C ARG A 14 9.76 3.43 -12.09
N MET A 15 9.41 3.17 -13.35
CA MET A 15 10.23 3.53 -14.50
C MET A 15 10.25 5.05 -14.76
N THR A 16 9.24 5.78 -14.23
CA THR A 16 9.01 7.20 -14.53
C THR A 16 8.93 8.09 -13.30
N LEU A 17 8.68 7.51 -12.12
CA LEU A 17 8.45 8.23 -10.87
C LEU A 17 9.45 7.76 -9.80
N PRO A 18 9.91 8.66 -8.92
CA PRO A 18 10.69 8.27 -7.76
C PRO A 18 9.85 7.45 -6.76
N GLU A 19 10.51 6.63 -5.93
CA GLU A 19 9.87 5.66 -5.03
C GLU A 19 8.77 6.29 -4.13
N TYR A 20 9.01 7.49 -3.61
CA TYR A 20 8.07 8.20 -2.72
C TYR A 20 6.80 8.73 -3.41
N MET A 21 6.75 8.71 -4.75
CA MET A 21 5.56 9.08 -5.53
C MET A 21 4.73 7.87 -5.96
N ILE A 22 5.17 6.65 -5.65
CA ILE A 22 4.46 5.44 -6.02
C ILE A 22 3.31 5.21 -5.03
N PRO A 23 2.05 5.17 -5.48
CA PRO A 23 0.92 4.92 -4.59
C PRO A 23 1.04 3.54 -3.94
N VAL A 24 0.68 3.52 -2.66
CA VAL A 24 0.70 2.34 -1.81
C VAL A 24 -0.41 1.36 -2.21
N ASN A 25 -1.63 1.88 -2.34
CA ASN A 25 -2.84 1.12 -2.65
C ASN A 25 -3.44 1.61 -3.97
N PHE A 26 -4.10 0.70 -4.69
CA PHE A 26 -4.86 1.04 -5.90
C PHE A 26 -6.25 0.40 -5.78
N MET A 27 -7.28 1.15 -6.14
CA MET A 27 -8.66 0.66 -6.23
C MET A 27 -9.17 0.91 -7.64
N HIS A 28 -9.77 -0.13 -8.22
CA HIS A 28 -10.54 0.02 -9.45
C HIS A 28 -11.90 0.63 -9.10
N ILE A 29 -12.27 1.71 -9.80
CA ILE A 29 -13.62 2.26 -9.77
C ILE A 29 -14.19 2.20 -11.18
N GLU A 30 -15.45 1.79 -11.31
CA GLU A 30 -16.12 1.70 -12.61
C GLU A 30 -16.37 3.09 -13.22
N GLN A 31 -16.60 4.10 -12.36
CA GLN A 31 -16.88 5.46 -12.79
C GLN A 31 -16.29 6.48 -11.83
N ILE A 32 -15.77 7.58 -12.38
CA ILE A 32 -15.29 8.72 -11.61
C ILE A 32 -16.51 9.54 -11.14
N PRO A 33 -16.73 9.70 -9.83
CA PRO A 33 -17.83 10.52 -9.33
C PRO A 33 -17.59 11.99 -9.65
N ILE A 34 -18.62 12.66 -10.16
CA ILE A 34 -18.57 14.07 -10.52
C ILE A 34 -19.69 14.84 -9.82
N THR A 35 -19.38 16.06 -9.41
CA THR A 35 -20.34 17.06 -8.94
C THR A 35 -21.28 17.48 -10.07
N ILE A 36 -22.37 18.16 -9.73
CA ILE A 36 -23.31 18.73 -10.71
C ILE A 36 -22.64 19.67 -11.72
N ASN A 37 -21.51 20.27 -11.34
CA ASN A 37 -20.72 21.16 -12.20
C ASN A 37 -19.64 20.43 -13.01
N GLY A 38 -19.66 19.09 -13.04
CA GLY A 38 -18.73 18.26 -13.80
C GLY A 38 -17.32 18.11 -13.20
N LYS A 39 -17.06 18.67 -12.01
CA LYS A 39 -15.78 18.49 -11.30
C LYS A 39 -15.77 17.17 -10.52
N LEU A 40 -14.60 16.55 -10.36
CA LEU A 40 -14.41 15.38 -9.47
C LEU A 40 -15.00 15.64 -8.08
N ASP A 41 -15.91 14.77 -7.65
CA ASP A 41 -16.42 14.75 -6.28
C ASP A 41 -15.56 13.80 -5.43
N LYS A 42 -14.54 14.36 -4.77
CA LYS A 42 -13.63 13.60 -3.91
C LYS A 42 -14.32 12.98 -2.70
N LYS A 43 -15.45 13.52 -2.24
CA LYS A 43 -16.17 12.99 -1.07
C LYS A 43 -17.01 11.77 -1.42
N ALA A 44 -17.42 11.68 -2.68
CA ALA A 44 -18.15 10.54 -3.22
C ALA A 44 -17.21 9.43 -3.74
N LEU A 45 -15.89 9.61 -3.67
CA LEU A 45 -14.96 8.52 -3.95
C LEU A 45 -15.17 7.40 -2.93
N PRO A 46 -15.22 6.13 -3.37
CA PRO A 46 -15.28 5.00 -2.46
C PRO A 46 -14.11 5.06 -1.49
N ILE A 47 -14.41 4.84 -0.21
CA ILE A 47 -13.38 4.68 0.80
C ILE A 47 -12.75 3.31 0.55
N MET A 48 -11.44 3.27 0.38
CA MET A 48 -10.73 2.01 0.52
C MET A 48 -10.81 1.64 1.99
N ASP A 49 -11.59 0.60 2.31
CA ASP A 49 -11.37 -0.09 3.58
C ASP A 49 -9.89 -0.44 3.60
N TYR A 50 -9.21 -0.07 4.68
CA TYR A 50 -7.84 -0.50 4.91
C TYR A 50 -7.92 -2.01 5.10
N VAL A 51 -7.88 -2.75 3.99
CA VAL A 51 -7.65 -4.18 4.02
C VAL A 51 -6.20 -4.27 4.40
N ASP A 52 -5.97 -4.63 5.65
CA ASP A 52 -4.69 -5.13 6.13
C ASP A 52 -4.40 -6.35 5.24
N THR A 53 -3.73 -6.13 4.10
CA THR A 53 -3.67 -7.12 3.00
C THR A 53 -2.85 -8.33 3.35
N ASP A 54 -2.21 -8.36 4.51
CA ASP A 54 -1.35 -9.43 4.92
C ASP A 54 -1.77 -9.90 6.30
N ALA A 55 -2.64 -10.92 6.31
CA ALA A 55 -2.77 -11.78 7.48
C ALA A 55 -1.34 -12.12 7.94
N TYR A 56 -0.99 -11.75 9.17
CA TYR A 56 0.37 -11.85 9.70
C TYR A 56 1.04 -13.17 9.27
N VAL A 57 2.08 -13.05 8.45
CA VAL A 57 2.94 -14.18 8.10
C VAL A 57 4.23 -14.03 8.88
N ALA A 58 4.45 -14.98 9.79
CA ALA A 58 5.67 -15.03 10.59
C ALA A 58 6.91 -15.21 9.69
N PRO A 59 8.03 -14.55 10.00
CA PRO A 59 9.28 -14.76 9.29
C PRO A 59 9.75 -16.22 9.47
N SER A 60 10.02 -16.89 8.35
CA SER A 60 10.45 -18.30 8.32
C SER A 60 11.97 -18.50 8.32
N THR A 61 12.75 -17.42 8.38
CA THR A 61 14.23 -17.44 8.27
C THR A 61 14.83 -16.42 9.23
N ASP A 62 16.00 -16.73 9.80
CA ASP A 62 16.68 -15.88 10.79
C ASP A 62 16.93 -14.46 10.30
N THR A 63 17.28 -14.30 9.01
CA THR A 63 17.48 -12.99 8.39
C THR A 63 16.20 -12.17 8.35
N ARG A 64 15.06 -12.78 8.03
CA ARG A 64 13.77 -12.09 8.03
C ARG A 64 13.34 -11.76 9.46
N THR A 65 13.58 -12.65 10.42
CA THR A 65 13.29 -12.41 11.84
C THR A 65 14.05 -11.18 12.37
N LEU A 66 15.33 -11.04 12.02
CA LEU A 66 16.14 -9.87 12.37
C LEU A 66 15.64 -8.59 11.70
N ALA A 67 15.22 -8.65 10.44
CA ALA A 67 14.67 -7.49 9.74
C ALA A 67 13.35 -7.03 10.38
N MET A 68 12.44 -7.95 10.69
CA MET A 68 11.15 -7.63 11.30
C MET A 68 11.31 -7.10 12.73
N SER A 69 12.25 -7.62 13.52
CA SER A 69 12.52 -7.10 14.86
C SER A 69 13.05 -5.67 14.83
N ASN A 70 13.87 -5.33 13.83
CA ASN A 70 14.30 -3.96 13.60
C ASN A 70 13.12 -3.05 13.20
N PHE A 71 12.21 -3.53 12.35
CA PHE A 71 11.01 -2.77 11.97
C PHE A 71 10.13 -2.48 13.20
N CYS A 72 9.84 -3.49 14.03
CA CYS A 72 9.12 -3.31 15.29
C CYS A 72 9.78 -2.25 16.17
N ARG A 73 11.11 -2.26 16.25
CA ARG A 73 11.87 -1.31 17.07
C ARG A 73 11.78 0.13 16.56
N TYR A 74 11.86 0.35 15.25
CA TYR A 74 11.80 1.68 14.66
C TYR A 74 10.38 2.25 14.60
N LEU A 75 9.39 1.40 14.39
CA LEU A 75 7.99 1.79 14.23
C LEU A 75 7.23 1.82 15.57
N HIS A 76 7.85 1.36 16.66
CA HIS A 76 7.22 1.19 17.97
C HIS A 76 5.94 0.34 17.93
N VAL A 77 5.92 -0.68 17.05
CA VAL A 77 4.82 -1.64 16.91
C VAL A 77 5.19 -3.00 17.50
N ASN A 78 4.20 -3.74 17.97
CA ASN A 78 4.43 -5.03 18.62
C ASN A 78 4.76 -6.15 17.61
N GLN A 79 4.27 -6.05 16.37
CA GLN A 79 4.34 -7.12 15.40
C GLN A 79 4.34 -6.56 13.97
N VAL A 80 5.19 -7.15 13.12
CA VAL A 80 5.31 -6.85 11.69
C VAL A 80 5.44 -8.18 10.95
N GLY A 81 4.57 -8.42 9.97
CA GLY A 81 4.58 -9.55 9.05
C GLY A 81 5.55 -9.35 7.87
N ILE A 82 5.92 -10.45 7.20
CA ILE A 82 6.90 -10.41 6.11
C ILE A 82 6.45 -9.67 4.83
N HIS A 83 5.17 -9.34 4.74
CA HIS A 83 4.57 -8.61 3.64
C HIS A 83 4.24 -7.17 4.02
N ASP A 84 4.26 -6.86 5.31
CA ASP A 84 4.04 -5.53 5.83
C ASP A 84 5.12 -4.59 5.30
N ASN A 85 4.67 -3.46 4.80
CA ASN A 85 5.53 -2.43 4.26
C ASN A 85 5.86 -1.41 5.35
N PHE A 86 7.15 -1.19 5.59
CA PHE A 86 7.66 -0.24 6.58
C PHE A 86 7.02 1.15 6.49
N PHE A 87 6.85 1.67 5.28
CA PHE A 87 6.27 3.00 5.05
C PHE A 87 4.76 3.04 5.30
N GLU A 88 4.08 1.92 5.08
CA GLU A 88 2.64 1.79 5.35
C GLU A 88 2.37 1.79 6.86
N LEU A 89 3.28 1.21 7.63
CA LEU A 89 3.22 1.16 9.09
C LEU A 89 3.64 2.46 9.80
N GLY A 90 3.79 3.57 9.07
CA GLY A 90 4.16 4.88 9.64
C GLY A 90 5.67 5.13 9.72
N GLY A 91 6.48 4.30 9.05
CA GLY A 91 7.90 4.52 8.91
C GLY A 91 8.20 5.71 8.01
N HIS A 92 9.15 6.53 8.42
CA HIS A 92 9.71 7.60 7.62
C HIS A 92 11.23 7.42 7.51
N SER A 93 11.84 8.03 6.48
CA SER A 93 13.30 8.07 6.31
C SER A 93 14.00 8.82 7.43
#